data_AF-A0A7H4PPS2-F1
#
_entry.id   AF-A0A7H4PPS2-F1
#
_cell.length_a   1.000
_cell.length_b   1.000
_cell.length_c   1.000
_cell.angle_alpha   90.00
_cell.angle_beta   90.00
_cell.angle_gamma   90.00
#
_symmetry.space_group_name_H-M   'P 1'
#
loop_
_entity.id
_entity.type
_entity.pdbx_description
1 polymer ?
#
loop_
_entity_poly.entity_id
_entity_poly.type
_entity_poly.pdbx_seq_one_letter_code
_entity_poly.pdbx_strand_id
1 'polypeptide(L)' 'MALTNYLLQTLICTTLFYRFGLFMKYDRLQLLAFVPAVWAVNLLFSWFWLRHFRQGPVEWLWRQFTLRASGTSLKDTSR' A
#
# COMPACT_ATOMS: atom_id res chain seq x y z
N MET A 1 2.96 8.91 -0.08
CA MET A 1 2.88 7.52 0.45
C MET A 1 1.56 7.19 1.14
N ALA A 2 0.79 8.16 1.66
CA ALA A 2 -0.37 7.88 2.51
C ALA A 2 -1.39 6.94 1.84
N LEU A 3 -1.73 7.18 0.58
CA LEU A 3 -2.69 6.37 -0.16
C LEU A 3 -2.16 4.94 -0.43
N THR A 4 -0.86 4.81 -0.72
CA THR A 4 -0.23 3.48 -0.86
C THR A 4 -0.22 2.73 0.46
N ASN A 5 0.15 3.36 1.56
CA ASN A 5 0.19 2.73 2.88
C ASN A 5 -1.22 2.27 3.31
N TYR A 6 -2.24 3.09 3.06
CA TYR A 6 -3.63 2.75 3.34
C TYR A 6 -4.11 1.54 2.52
N LEU A 7 -3.81 1.52 1.22
CA LEU A 7 -4.10 0.38 0.35
C LEU A 7 -3.34 -0.87 0.75
N LEU A 8 -2.06 -0.74 1.08
CA LEU A 8 -1.23 -1.86 1.50
C LEU A 8 -1.73 -2.44 2.83
N GLN A 9 -2.03 -1.60 3.82
CA GLN A 9 -2.63 -2.02 5.08
C GLN A 9 -3.96 -2.74 4.84
N THR A 10 -4.83 -2.18 3.99
CA THR A 10 -6.12 -2.78 3.63
C THR A 10 -5.93 -4.12 2.92
N LEU A 11 -4.99 -4.22 1.97
CA LEU A 11 -4.67 -5.44 1.25
C LEU A 11 -4.15 -6.52 2.20
N ILE A 12 -3.23 -6.17 3.11
CA ILE A 12 -2.69 -7.09 4.11
C ILE A 12 -3.82 -7.58 5.02
N CYS A 13 -4.66 -6.67 5.52
CA CYS A 13 -5.81 -7.00 6.35
C CYS A 13 -6.77 -7.93 5.61
N THR A 14 -7.23 -7.56 4.41
CA THR A 14 -8.15 -8.38 3.60
C THR A 14 -7.53 -9.72 3.22
N THR A 15 -6.24 -9.78 2.89
CA THR A 15 -5.58 -11.05 2.53
C THR A 15 -5.50 -11.97 3.76
N LEU A 16 -5.10 -11.44 4.91
CA LEU A 16 -5.01 -12.24 6.13
C LEU A 16 -6.39 -12.71 6.63
N PHE A 17 -7.40 -11.84 6.64
CA PHE A 17 -8.73 -12.20 7.16
C PHE A 17 -9.60 -12.96 6.15
N TYR A 18 -9.54 -12.58 4.87
CA TYR A 18 -10.45 -13.06 3.84
C TYR A 18 -9.87 -14.23 3.04
N ARG A 19 -8.59 -14.21 2.67
CA ARG A 19 -7.96 -15.27 1.85
C ARG A 19 -7.56 -16.48 2.68
N PHE A 20 -7.03 -16.25 3.87
CA PHE A 20 -6.55 -17.33 4.73
C PHE A 20 -7.67 -18.01 5.53
N GLY A 21 -8.92 -17.56 5.43
CA GLY A 21 -10.07 -18.21 6.08
C GLY A 21 -9.95 -18.27 7.60
N LEU A 22 -9.23 -17.31 8.19
CA LEU A 22 -8.88 -17.26 9.60
C LEU A 22 -9.98 -16.65 10.48
N PHE A 23 -11.16 -16.46 9.90
CA PHE A 23 -12.35 -16.04 10.60
C PHE A 23 -12.67 -17.08 11.70
N MET A 24 -12.67 -16.65 12.96
CA MET A 24 -12.90 -17.46 14.17
C MET A 24 -11.80 -18.45 14.64
N LYS A 25 -10.58 -18.45 14.09
CA LYS A 25 -9.49 -19.31 14.64
C LYS A 25 -8.50 -18.60 15.57
N TYR A 26 -8.44 -17.28 15.53
CA TYR A 26 -7.47 -16.51 16.32
C TYR A 26 -8.13 -15.84 17.52
N ASP A 27 -7.52 -16.06 18.69
CA ASP A 27 -7.85 -15.34 19.92
C ASP A 27 -7.53 -13.84 19.78
N ARG A 28 -8.21 -12.99 20.56
CA ARG A 28 -8.07 -11.53 20.56
C ARG A 28 -6.62 -11.08 20.74
N LEU A 29 -5.83 -11.84 21.52
CA LEU A 29 -4.41 -11.55 21.73
C LEU A 29 -3.56 -11.73 20.46
N GLN A 30 -3.88 -12.74 19.64
CA GLN A 30 -3.17 -12.96 18.38
C GLN A 30 -3.54 -11.89 17.36
N LEU A 31 -4.81 -11.45 17.36
CA LEU A 31 -5.26 -10.29 16.57
C LEU A 31 -4.50 -9.02 16.95
N LEU A 32 -4.30 -8.80 18.25
CA LEU A 32 -3.55 -7.66 18.77
C LEU A 32 -2.08 -7.71 18.34
N ALA A 33 -1.48 -8.91 18.30
CA ALA A 33 -0.11 -9.12 17.83
C ALA A 33 0.05 -8.93 16.31
N PHE A 34 -1.01 -9.09 15.53
CA PHE A 34 -1.00 -8.79 14.09
C PHE A 34 -0.86 -7.28 13.81
N VAL A 35 -1.39 -6.41 14.67
CA VAL A 35 -1.32 -4.95 14.48
C VAL A 35 0.12 -4.43 14.33
N PRO A 36 1.06 -4.70 15.27
CA PRO A 36 2.44 -4.27 15.12
C PRO A 36 3.15 -4.98 13.97
N ALA A 37 2.77 -6.21 13.61
CA ALA A 37 3.32 -6.90 12.44
C ALA A 37 2.93 -6.19 11.12
N VAL A 38 1.67 -5.82 10.96
CA VAL A 38 1.18 -5.08 9.79
C VAL A 38 1.82 -3.68 9.72
N TRP A 39 2.02 -3.04 10.88
CA TRP A 39 2.76 -1.78 10.98
C TRP A 39 4.22 -1.96 10.56
N ALA A 40 4.92 -2.99 11.05
CA ALA A 40 6.30 -3.27 10.66
C ALA A 40 6.43 -3.48 9.15
N VAL A 41 5.51 -4.24 8.55
CA VAL A 41 5.47 -4.42 7.08
C VAL A 41 5.22 -3.10 6.36
N ASN A 42 4.27 -2.28 6.82
CA ASN A 42 4.02 -0.96 6.23
C ASN A 42 5.22 -0.02 6.36
N LEU A 43 5.92 -0.04 7.49
CA LEU A 43 7.10 0.77 7.75
C LEU A 43 8.28 0.33 6.87
N LEU A 44 8.55 -0.99 6.81
CA LEU A 44 9.60 -1.56 5.96
C LEU A 44 9.33 -1.29 4.49
N PHE A 45 8.09 -1.48 4.04
CA PHE A 45 7.70 -1.19 2.67
C PHE A 45 7.85 0.29 2.36
N SER A 46 7.35 1.18 3.23
CA SER A 46 7.47 2.64 3.07
C SER A 46 8.94 3.07 3.03
N TRP A 47 9.77 2.52 3.91
CA TRP A 47 11.20 2.82 3.99
C TRP A 47 11.98 2.33 2.77
N PHE A 48 11.79 1.07 2.38
CA PHE A 48 12.42 0.49 1.19
C PHE A 48 12.00 1.24 -0.07
N TRP A 49 10.72 1.61 -0.15
CA TRP A 49 10.18 2.33 -1.30
C TRP A 49 10.68 3.77 -1.37
N LEU A 50 10.66 4.52 -0.26
CA LEU A 50 11.19 5.89 -0.20
C LEU A 50 12.69 5.94 -0.53
N ARG A 51 13.42 4.85 -0.31
CA ARG A 51 14.83 4.72 -0.69
C ARG A 51 15.03 4.60 -2.20
N HIS A 52 14.05 4.10 -2.94
CA HIS A 52 14.14 3.90 -4.39
C HIS A 52 13.34 4.95 -5.19
N PHE A 53 12.23 5.47 -4.64
CA PHE A 53 11.33 6.41 -5.32
C PHE A 53 10.81 7.50 -4.38
N ARG A 54 10.84 8.75 -4.84
CA ARG A 54 10.31 9.93 -4.12
C ARG A 54 8.77 9.97 -4.00
N GLN A 55 8.05 9.15 -4.77
CA GLN A 55 6.58 9.09 -4.79
C GLN A 55 6.10 7.64 -4.60
N GLY A 56 4.91 7.47 -3.99
CA GLY A 56 4.34 6.15 -3.76
C GLY A 56 3.98 5.42 -5.05
N PRO A 57 4.05 4.06 -5.09
CA PRO A 57 3.75 3.27 -6.28
C PRO A 57 2.37 3.57 -6.81
N VAL A 58 1.37 3.67 -5.92
CA VAL A 58 -0.01 3.93 -6.31
C VAL A 58 -0.18 5.36 -6.75
N GLU A 59 0.52 6.31 -6.15
CA GLU A 59 0.48 7.72 -6.57
C GLU A 59 1.14 7.89 -7.96
N TRP A 60 2.23 7.18 -8.21
CA TRP A 60 2.88 7.11 -9.51
C TRP A 60 1.97 6.45 -10.55
N LEU A 61 1.38 5.30 -10.23
CA LEU A 61 0.41 4.61 -11.07
C LEU A 61 -0.81 5.49 -11.37
N TRP A 62 -1.34 6.16 -10.36
CA TRP A 62 -2.45 7.09 -10.50
C TRP A 62 -2.09 8.22 -11.46
N ARG A 63 -0.89 8.81 -11.30
CA ARG A 63 -0.39 9.85 -12.19
C ARG A 63 -0.23 9.34 -13.63
N GLN A 64 0.30 8.13 -13.81
CA GLN A 64 0.39 7.49 -15.14
C GLN A 64 -1.00 7.21 -15.74
N PHE A 65 -1.96 6.77 -14.93
CA PHE A 65 -3.31 6.44 -15.37
C PHE A 65 -4.08 7.71 -15.75
N THR A 66 -4.01 8.76 -14.93
CA THR A 66 -4.58 10.08 -15.25
C THR A 66 -3.98 10.63 -16.54
N LEU A 67 -2.65 10.60 -16.71
CA LEU A 67 -1.99 11.09 -17.93
C LEU A 67 -2.43 10.33 -19.19
N ARG A 68 -2.59 9.00 -19.09
CA ARG A 68 -3.09 8.19 -20.20
C ARG A 68 -4.57 8.44 -20.48
N ALA A 69 -5.38 8.63 -19.44
CA ALA A 69 -6.81 8.91 -19.56
C ALA A 69 -7.11 10.34 -20.06
N SER A 70 -6.25 11.31 -19.74
CA SER A 70 -6.39 12.71 -20.18
C SER A 70 -5.82 12.97 -21.58
N GLY A 71 -5.20 11.98 -22.23
CA GLY A 71 -4.63 12.11 -23.58
C GLY A 71 -3.46 13.10 -23.69
N THR A 72 -2.94 13.60 -22.57
CA THR A 72 -1.87 14.60 -22.55
C THR A 72 -0.50 13.90 -22.54
N SER A 73 0.22 14.06 -23.66
CA SER A 73 1.55 13.52 -23.88
C SER A 73 2.58 14.08 -22.87
N LEU A 74 3.49 13.21 -22.42
CA LEU A 74 4.51 13.38 -21.36
C LEU A 74 5.55 14.51 -21.56
N LYS A 75 5.31 15.53 -22.39
CA LYS A 75 6.28 16.60 -22.63
C LYS A 75 6.28 17.72 -21.57
N ASP A 76 5.22 17.84 -20.76
CA ASP A 76 5.03 19.01 -19.89
C ASP A 76 5.06 18.66 -18.38
N THR A 77 6.02 17.84 -17.94
CA THR A 77 6.32 17.78 -16.50
C THR A 77 7.81 17.58 -16.26
N SER A 78 8.59 18.50 -16.82
CA SER A 78 9.91 18.84 -16.29
C SER A 78 9.82 20.26 -15.72
N ARG A 79 9.30 20.38 -14.51
CA ARG A 79 9.57 21.55 -13.66
C ARG A 79 9.44 21.19 -12.19
#